data_AF-A0A1W0VUB8-F1
#
_entry.id   AF-A0A1W0VUB8-F1
#
_cell.length_a   1.000
_cell.length_b   1.000
_cell.length_c   1.000
_cell.angle_alpha   90.00
_cell.angle_beta   90.00
_cell.angle_gamma   90.00
#
_symmetry.space_group_name_H-M   'P 1'
#
loop_
_entity.id
_entity.type
_entity.pdbx_description
1 polymer ?
#
loop_
_entity_poly.entity_id
_entity_poly.type
_entity_poly.pdbx_seq_one_letter_code
_entity_poly.pdbx_strand_id
1 'polypeptide(L)'
;ASVAKFSVDIAAVERLNGTTVVGARTVSPGFSLTARVENPRVLTDWCSTGGQAVVSYAGVSLAWGPVPAFCVPKKGAAELTVAAAGRGVGLSDDLRRRFGAEWNMGMAQVAVEMKLFYDGNGCYWIGWRAYQGVSLVWRQLTLPGQGAPHAF
;
A
#
# COMPACT_ATOMS: atom_id res chain seq x y z
N ALA A 1 23.78 1.94 7.76
CA ALA A 1 22.67 1.81 8.71
C ALA A 1 21.64 0.85 8.12
N SER A 2 21.21 -0.16 8.85
CA SER A 2 20.16 -1.06 8.36
C SER A 2 18.83 -0.30 8.30
N VAL A 3 18.30 -0.16 7.08
CA VAL A 3 16.98 0.43 6.82
C VAL A 3 15.91 -0.59 7.22
N ALA A 4 14.77 -0.14 7.73
CA ALA A 4 13.64 -1.02 8.01
C ALA A 4 13.23 -1.79 6.73
N LYS A 5 12.81 -3.05 6.89
CA LYS A 5 12.31 -3.85 5.77
C LYS A 5 10.79 -3.70 5.71
N PHE A 6 10.25 -3.59 4.51
CA PHE A 6 8.83 -3.38 4.29
C PHE A 6 8.26 -4.45 3.37
N SER A 7 7.11 -5.00 3.73
CA SER A 7 6.23 -5.77 2.86
C SER A 7 4.83 -5.19 2.92
N VAL A 8 4.12 -5.20 1.80
CA VAL A 8 2.76 -4.67 1.69
C VAL A 8 1.95 -5.65 0.86
N ASP A 9 0.74 -5.92 1.33
CA ASP A 9 -0.22 -6.84 0.74
C ASP A 9 -1.63 -6.21 0.74
N ILE A 10 -2.53 -6.75 -0.08
CA ILE A 10 -3.94 -6.33 -0.13
C ILE A 10 -4.74 -7.28 0.76
N ALA A 11 -5.34 -6.73 1.82
CA ALA A 11 -6.22 -7.48 2.71
C ALA A 11 -7.65 -7.56 2.17
N ALA A 12 -8.16 -6.47 1.58
CA ALA A 12 -9.51 -6.41 1.03
C ALA A 12 -9.63 -5.38 -0.09
N VAL A 13 -10.60 -5.63 -0.98
CA VAL A 13 -11.02 -4.71 -2.05
C VAL A 13 -12.52 -4.52 -1.95
N GLU A 14 -12.97 -3.26 -1.86
CA GLU A 14 -14.37 -2.88 -1.78
C GLU A 14 -14.80 -2.07 -3.00
N ARG A 15 -16.06 -2.23 -3.43
CA ARG A 15 -16.69 -1.42 -4.49
C ARG A 15 -15.90 -1.37 -5.80
N LEU A 16 -15.12 -2.41 -6.08
CA LEU A 16 -14.36 -2.59 -7.31
C LEU A 16 -14.42 -4.05 -7.75
N ASN A 17 -14.90 -4.27 -8.96
CA ASN A 17 -14.86 -5.56 -9.64
C ASN A 17 -14.92 -5.34 -11.17
N GLY A 18 -14.69 -6.40 -11.95
CA GLY A 18 -14.65 -6.29 -13.41
C GLY A 18 -15.95 -5.73 -14.03
N THR A 19 -17.12 -6.08 -13.48
CA THR A 19 -18.42 -5.64 -14.01
C THR A 19 -18.75 -4.18 -13.69
N THR A 20 -18.45 -3.71 -12.48
CA THR A 20 -18.63 -2.31 -12.07
C THR A 20 -17.72 -1.40 -12.88
N VAL A 21 -16.48 -1.82 -13.12
CA VAL A 21 -15.54 -1.07 -13.96
C VAL A 21 -16.05 -1.00 -15.40
N VAL A 22 -16.43 -2.12 -16.02
CA VAL A 22 -16.93 -2.13 -17.41
C VAL A 22 -18.31 -1.46 -17.57
N GLY A 23 -19.13 -1.40 -16.52
CA GLY A 23 -20.47 -0.82 -16.57
C GLY A 23 -20.52 0.68 -16.23
N ALA A 24 -19.58 1.20 -15.46
CA ALA A 24 -19.60 2.58 -14.98
C ALA A 24 -18.59 3.48 -15.71
N ARG A 25 -18.87 4.78 -15.79
CA ARG A 25 -17.90 5.78 -16.28
C ARG A 25 -16.84 6.14 -15.24
N THR A 26 -17.18 6.00 -13.97
CA THR A 26 -16.29 6.22 -12.83
C THR A 26 -16.50 5.15 -11.78
N VAL A 27 -15.46 4.85 -11.01
CA VAL A 27 -15.48 3.91 -9.90
C VAL A 27 -15.02 4.57 -8.62
N SER A 28 -15.49 4.08 -7.47
CA SER A 28 -15.08 4.57 -6.15
C SER A 28 -14.57 3.41 -5.30
N PRO A 29 -13.38 2.86 -5.63
CA PRO A 29 -12.85 1.67 -5.00
C PRO A 29 -12.37 1.96 -3.58
N GLY A 30 -12.50 0.98 -2.70
CA GLY A 30 -11.84 0.94 -1.39
C GLY A 30 -10.80 -0.18 -1.36
N PHE A 31 -9.67 0.07 -0.72
CA PHE A 31 -8.62 -0.91 -0.49
C PHE A 31 -8.24 -0.89 0.98
N SER A 32 -8.19 -2.09 1.57
CA SER A 32 -7.55 -2.32 2.85
C SER A 32 -6.20 -2.97 2.59
N LEU A 33 -5.13 -2.26 2.90
CA LEU A 33 -3.76 -2.72 2.73
C LEU A 33 -3.21 -3.18 4.07
N THR A 34 -2.43 -4.26 4.08
CA THR A 34 -1.64 -4.68 5.24
C THR A 34 -0.18 -4.40 4.94
N ALA A 35 0.47 -3.57 5.76
CA ALA A 35 1.90 -3.31 5.66
C ALA A 35 2.60 -3.89 6.89
N ARG A 36 3.63 -4.70 6.66
CA ARG A 36 4.51 -5.21 7.71
C ARG A 36 5.86 -4.54 7.61
N VAL A 37 6.34 -4.08 8.75
CA VAL A 37 7.59 -3.33 8.87
C VAL A 37 8.47 -4.00 9.89
N GLU A 38 9.67 -4.40 9.48
CA GLU A 38 10.65 -5.04 10.35
C GLU A 38 11.81 -4.10 10.62
N ASN A 39 12.16 -3.92 11.89
CA ASN A 39 13.27 -3.10 12.32
C ASN A 39 14.48 -3.99 12.66
N PRO A 40 15.48 -4.10 11.76
CA PRO A 40 16.69 -4.87 12.04
C PRO A 40 17.66 -4.18 13.00
N ARG A 41 17.38 -2.93 13.43
CA ARG A 41 18.28 -2.17 14.31
C ARG A 41 18.32 -2.81 15.69
N VAL A 42 19.50 -2.79 16.28
CA VAL A 42 19.76 -3.39 17.61
C VAL A 42 19.70 -2.36 18.73
N LEU A 43 20.00 -1.09 18.42
CA LEU A 43 20.17 -0.05 19.43
C LEU A 43 18.96 0.87 19.58
N THR A 44 18.15 1.01 18.53
CA THR A 44 17.08 2.01 18.47
C THR A 44 15.83 1.43 17.85
N ASP A 45 14.69 1.91 18.32
CA ASP A 45 13.41 1.71 17.65
C ASP A 45 13.40 2.49 16.33
N TRP A 46 12.49 2.17 15.43
CA TRP A 46 12.27 2.89 14.18
C TRP A 46 10.86 3.45 14.18
N CYS A 47 10.72 4.78 14.18
CA CYS A 47 9.44 5.47 14.22
C CYS A 47 9.18 6.15 12.89
N SER A 48 7.92 6.08 12.45
CA SER A 48 7.39 6.76 11.29
C SER A 48 6.41 7.81 11.79
N THR A 49 6.51 9.04 11.28
CA THR A 49 5.51 10.10 11.50
C THR A 49 4.26 9.90 10.64
N GLY A 50 4.17 8.77 9.94
CA GLY A 50 3.09 8.43 9.02
C GLY A 50 3.50 8.71 7.57
N GLY A 51 2.49 8.79 6.71
CA GLY A 51 2.75 8.88 5.28
C GLY A 51 1.50 8.80 4.42
N GLN A 52 1.70 8.41 3.17
CA GLN A 52 0.64 8.27 2.19
C GLN A 52 0.81 6.99 1.39
N ALA A 53 -0.31 6.30 1.19
CA ALA A 53 -0.41 5.15 0.30
C ALA A 53 -1.22 5.52 -0.94
N VAL A 54 -0.81 5.00 -2.09
CA VAL A 54 -1.47 5.15 -3.39
C VAL A 54 -1.57 3.77 -4.03
N VAL A 55 -2.75 3.43 -4.51
CA VAL A 55 -3.01 2.22 -5.31
C VAL A 55 -3.29 2.68 -6.73
N SER A 56 -2.54 2.16 -7.69
CA SER A 56 -2.64 2.53 -9.10
C SER A 56 -2.79 1.31 -10.00
N TYR A 57 -3.50 1.50 -11.11
CA TYR A 57 -3.65 0.51 -12.17
C TYR A 57 -3.23 1.14 -13.49
N ALA A 58 -2.24 0.54 -14.15
CA ALA A 58 -1.70 1.04 -15.42
C ALA A 58 -1.35 2.54 -15.40
N GLY A 59 -0.83 3.04 -14.28
CA GLY A 59 -0.47 4.45 -14.08
C GLY A 59 -1.61 5.36 -13.62
N VAL A 60 -2.86 4.89 -13.58
CA VAL A 60 -4.00 5.66 -13.06
C VAL A 60 -4.18 5.37 -11.57
N SER A 61 -4.25 6.43 -10.75
CA SER A 61 -4.50 6.30 -9.30
C SER A 61 -5.95 5.88 -9.04
N LEU A 62 -6.13 4.66 -8.54
CA LEU A 62 -7.43 4.11 -8.16
C LEU A 62 -7.86 4.53 -6.76
N ALA A 63 -6.93 4.62 -5.82
CA ALA A 63 -7.22 4.98 -4.44
C ALA A 63 -5.99 5.58 -3.76
N TRP A 64 -6.22 6.39 -2.73
CA TRP A 64 -5.15 6.86 -1.86
C TRP A 64 -5.65 7.00 -0.42
N GLY A 65 -4.72 7.01 0.54
CA GLY A 65 -5.06 7.12 1.95
C GLY A 65 -3.87 7.46 2.83
N PRO A 66 -4.12 8.01 4.03
CA PRO A 66 -3.07 8.30 4.99
C PRO A 66 -2.54 7.01 5.63
N VAL A 67 -1.23 6.93 5.80
CA VAL A 67 -0.59 5.92 6.66
C VAL A 67 -0.43 6.54 8.05
N PRO A 68 -0.96 5.94 9.13
CA PRO A 68 -0.79 6.46 10.48
C PRO A 68 0.69 6.45 10.90
N ALA A 69 1.01 7.27 11.90
CA ALA A 69 2.29 7.20 12.59
C ALA A 69 2.39 5.91 13.42
N PHE A 70 3.58 5.32 13.50
CA PHE A 70 3.82 4.09 14.25
C PHE A 70 5.30 3.95 14.61
N CYS A 71 5.59 3.08 15.58
CA CYS A 71 6.96 2.74 15.95
C CYS A 71 7.15 1.22 15.93
N VAL A 72 8.33 0.78 15.49
CA VAL A 72 8.74 -0.62 15.45
C VAL A 72 9.90 -0.81 16.43
N PRO A 73 9.73 -1.66 17.45
CA PRO A 73 10.78 -1.88 18.44
C PRO A 73 12.04 -2.46 17.80
N LYS A 74 13.20 -2.21 18.40
CA LYS A 74 14.48 -2.83 17.99
C LYS A 74 14.36 -4.35 17.83
N LYS A 75 14.90 -4.90 16.73
CA LYS A 75 14.78 -6.32 16.33
C LYS A 75 13.33 -6.84 16.25
N GLY A 76 12.34 -5.95 16.18
CA GLY A 76 10.92 -6.30 16.15
C GLY A 76 10.28 -6.07 14.78
N ALA A 77 8.98 -6.33 14.73
CA ALA A 77 8.13 -6.06 13.60
C ALA A 77 6.81 -5.40 14.05
N ALA A 78 6.21 -4.62 13.16
CA ALA A 78 4.85 -4.09 13.34
C ALA A 78 4.03 -4.38 12.08
N GLU A 79 2.74 -4.62 12.27
CA GLU A 79 1.76 -4.74 11.20
C GLU A 79 0.78 -3.57 11.28
N LEU A 80 0.44 -3.04 10.12
CA LEU A 80 -0.35 -1.83 9.96
C LEU A 80 -1.45 -2.08 8.95
N THR A 81 -2.66 -1.67 9.28
CA THR A 81 -3.75 -1.60 8.32
C THR A 81 -3.86 -0.19 7.78
N VAL A 82 -3.83 -0.05 6.45
CA VAL A 82 -3.95 1.23 5.76
C VAL A 82 -5.16 1.19 4.86
N ALA A 83 -6.13 2.06 5.14
CA ALA A 83 -7.30 2.24 4.30
C ALA A 83 -7.00 3.28 3.20
N ALA A 84 -7.21 2.89 1.94
CA ALA A 84 -7.13 3.77 0.79
C ALA A 84 -8.47 3.77 0.05
N ALA A 85 -8.95 4.95 -0.36
CA ALA A 85 -10.20 5.05 -1.10
C ALA A 85 -10.06 5.97 -2.31
N GLY A 86 -10.72 5.61 -3.40
CA GLY A 86 -10.94 6.45 -4.57
C GLY A 86 -12.36 6.98 -4.60
N ARG A 87 -12.53 8.20 -5.10
CA ARG A 87 -13.85 8.80 -5.32
C ARG A 87 -13.97 9.26 -6.77
N GLY A 88 -14.91 8.67 -7.51
CA GLY A 88 -15.20 9.07 -8.88
C GLY A 88 -14.02 8.91 -9.84
N VAL A 89 -13.19 7.89 -9.65
CA VAL A 89 -12.01 7.63 -10.50
C VAL A 89 -12.47 7.21 -11.88
N GLY A 90 -12.11 7.99 -12.89
CA GLY A 90 -12.33 7.67 -14.29
C GLY A 90 -11.20 6.84 -14.86
N LEU A 91 -11.55 5.79 -15.60
CA LEU A 91 -10.64 5.06 -16.47
C LEU A 91 -11.05 5.32 -17.92
N SER A 92 -10.07 5.40 -18.84
CA SER A 92 -10.38 5.42 -20.26
C SER A 92 -11.08 4.12 -20.66
N ASP A 93 -11.86 4.14 -21.76
CA ASP A 93 -12.60 2.95 -22.19
C ASP A 93 -11.71 1.73 -22.44
N ASP A 94 -10.51 1.94 -22.98
CA ASP A 94 -9.52 0.89 -23.20
C ASP A 94 -9.04 0.28 -21.89
N LEU A 95 -8.65 1.13 -20.91
CA LEU A 95 -8.21 0.67 -19.59
C LEU A 95 -9.32 -0.04 -18.83
N ARG A 96 -10.56 0.42 -19.00
CA ARG A 96 -11.75 -0.13 -18.37
C ARG A 96 -12.08 -1.53 -18.89
N ARG A 97 -12.04 -1.72 -20.22
CA ARG A 97 -12.20 -3.04 -20.85
C ARG A 97 -11.05 -3.98 -20.46
N ARG A 98 -9.82 -3.48 -20.48
CA ARG A 98 -8.62 -4.22 -20.09
C ARG A 98 -8.70 -4.68 -18.63
N PHE A 99 -9.02 -3.79 -17.71
CA PHE A 99 -9.20 -4.11 -16.29
C PHE A 99 -10.26 -5.19 -16.11
N GLY A 100 -11.42 -5.06 -16.78
CA GLY A 100 -12.48 -6.06 -16.72
C GLY A 100 -12.03 -7.45 -17.18
N ALA A 101 -11.30 -7.52 -18.30
CA ALA A 101 -10.76 -8.78 -18.81
C ALA A 101 -9.72 -9.39 -17.86
N GLU A 102 -8.74 -8.60 -17.43
CA GLU A 102 -7.70 -9.04 -16.50
C GLU A 102 -8.31 -9.46 -15.15
N TRP A 103 -9.33 -8.76 -14.65
CA TRP A 103 -10.02 -9.12 -13.40
C TRP A 103 -10.70 -10.48 -13.50
N ASN A 104 -11.44 -10.72 -14.60
CA ASN A 104 -12.14 -11.98 -14.84
C ASN A 104 -11.16 -13.16 -15.00
N MET A 105 -9.97 -12.90 -15.52
CA MET A 105 -8.91 -13.89 -15.64
C MET A 105 -8.05 -14.06 -14.38
N GLY A 106 -8.28 -13.26 -13.33
CA GLY A 106 -7.43 -13.26 -12.12
C GLY A 106 -6.02 -12.71 -12.36
N MET A 107 -5.84 -11.89 -13.39
CA MET A 107 -4.55 -11.31 -13.80
C MET A 107 -4.45 -9.80 -13.52
N ALA A 108 -5.51 -9.17 -13.01
CA ALA A 108 -5.50 -7.73 -12.75
C ALA A 108 -4.46 -7.41 -11.66
N GLN A 109 -3.49 -6.56 -11.99
CA GLN A 109 -2.41 -6.17 -11.10
C GLN A 109 -2.47 -4.68 -10.81
N VAL A 110 -2.32 -4.33 -9.53
CA VAL A 110 -2.19 -2.94 -9.08
C VAL A 110 -0.80 -2.69 -8.53
N ALA A 111 -0.30 -1.49 -8.72
CA ALA A 111 0.89 -1.01 -8.06
C ALA A 111 0.48 -0.25 -6.79
N VAL A 112 0.96 -0.74 -5.65
CA VAL A 112 0.84 -0.09 -4.35
C VAL A 112 2.14 0.63 -4.06
N GLU A 113 2.05 1.95 -3.90
CA GLU A 113 3.15 2.80 -3.45
C GLU A 113 2.82 3.33 -2.06
N MET A 114 3.76 3.20 -1.13
CA MET A 114 3.66 3.74 0.21
C MET A 114 4.88 4.60 0.50
N LYS A 115 4.62 5.90 0.69
CA LYS A 115 5.62 6.88 1.06
C LYS A 115 5.51 7.14 2.55
N LEU A 116 6.53 6.73 3.30
CA LEU A 116 6.62 6.89 4.75
C LEU A 116 7.66 7.93 5.10
N PHE A 117 7.31 8.83 6.01
CA PHE A 117 8.22 9.80 6.59
C PHE A 117 8.66 9.27 7.95
N TYR A 118 9.96 9.14 8.17
CA TYR A 118 10.48 8.76 9.48
C TYR A 118 11.32 9.88 10.07
N ASP A 119 11.08 10.13 11.35
CA ASP A 119 12.00 10.88 12.15
C ASP A 119 13.19 9.97 12.47
N GLY A 120 14.38 10.53 12.32
CA GLY A 120 15.57 9.77 12.63
C GLY A 120 15.61 9.54 14.12
N ASN A 121 15.26 8.34 14.57
CA ASN A 121 15.55 7.88 15.91
C ASN A 121 17.07 7.73 16.06
N GLY A 122 17.76 8.86 16.20
CA GLY A 122 19.15 8.93 16.60
C GLY A 122 19.27 8.55 18.07
N CYS A 123 20.37 7.90 18.44
CA CYS A 123 20.76 7.81 19.83
C CYS A 123 21.02 9.24 20.33
N TYR A 124 20.08 9.83 21.07
CA TYR A 124 20.22 11.18 21.64
C TYR A 124 21.52 11.37 22.45
N TRP A 125 22.11 10.27 22.94
CA TRP A 125 23.36 10.23 23.70
C TRP A 125 24.66 10.29 22.86
N ILE A 126 24.60 10.14 21.53
CA ILE A 126 25.81 10.01 20.66
C ILE A 126 25.97 11.21 19.70
N GLY A 127 25.15 12.25 19.83
CA GLY A 127 25.30 13.51 19.07
C GLY A 127 25.14 13.38 17.54
N TRP A 128 24.62 12.26 17.05
CA TRP A 128 24.30 12.07 15.62
C TRP A 128 22.98 12.75 15.28
N ARG A 129 22.95 13.52 14.19
CA ARG A 129 21.72 14.14 13.67
C ARG A 129 20.66 13.07 13.45
N ALA A 130 19.44 13.32 13.95
CA ALA A 130 18.26 12.57 13.58
C ALA A 130 18.13 12.56 12.04
N TYR A 131 18.41 11.42 11.40
CA TYR A 131 18.18 11.25 9.97
C TYR A 131 16.68 11.33 9.66
N GLN A 132 16.20 12.48 9.22
CA GLN A 132 14.91 12.59 8.56
C GLN A 132 15.02 11.95 7.17
N GLY A 133 14.10 11.07 6.85
CA GLY A 133 14.14 10.36 5.58
C GLY A 133 12.77 9.97 5.08
N VAL A 134 12.74 9.62 3.80
CA VAL A 134 11.56 9.05 3.15
C VAL A 134 11.88 7.60 2.83
N SER A 135 11.03 6.69 3.28
CA SER A 135 11.02 5.31 2.81
C SER A 135 9.91 5.18 1.76
N LEU A 136 10.32 4.84 0.54
CA LEU A 136 9.39 4.51 -0.54
C LEU A 136 9.29 2.99 -0.64
N VAL A 137 8.09 2.47 -0.44
CA VAL A 137 7.77 1.05 -0.61
C VAL A 137 6.91 0.95 -1.85
N TRP A 138 7.35 0.15 -2.81
CA TRP A 138 6.59 -0.09 -4.04
C TRP A 138 6.44 -1.59 -4.27
N ARG A 139 5.21 -2.04 -4.51
CA ARG A 139 4.89 -3.43 -4.81
C ARG A 139 3.79 -3.54 -5.84
N GLN A 140 3.97 -4.46 -6.77
CA GLN A 140 2.93 -4.87 -7.70
C GLN A 140 2.22 -6.10 -7.14
N LEU A 141 0.91 -6.01 -6.98
CA LEU A 141 0.08 -7.00 -6.30
C LEU A 141 -1.08 -7.39 -7.20
N THR A 142 -1.34 -8.70 -7.30
CA THR A 142 -2.50 -9.23 -8.02
C THR A 142 -3.76 -9.02 -7.19
N LEU A 143 -4.80 -8.48 -7.81
CA LEU A 143 -6.10 -8.35 -7.19
C LEU A 143 -6.75 -9.73 -7.03
N PRO A 144 -7.49 -9.96 -5.94
CA PRO A 144 -8.28 -11.17 -5.78
C PRO A 144 -9.40 -11.15 -6.84
N GLY A 145 -9.13 -11.68 -8.02
CA GLY A 145 -10.12 -11.83 -9.08
C GLY A 145 -11.21 -12.83 -8.69
N GLN A 146 -12.26 -12.92 -9.52
CA GLN A 146 -13.41 -13.80 -9.29
C GLN A 146 -13.08 -15.32 -9.39
N GLY A 147 -11.80 -15.66 -9.62
CA GLY A 147 -11.29 -17.04 -9.74
C GLY A 147 -10.40 -17.51 -8.59
N ALA A 148 -10.26 -16.76 -7.50
CA ALA A 148 -9.59 -17.29 -6.31
C ALA A 148 -10.55 -18.25 -5.59
N PRO A 149 -10.27 -19.57 -5.53
CA PRO A 149 -11.07 -20.46 -4.69
C PRO A 149 -10.95 -19.97 -3.25
N HIS A 150 -12.11 -19.78 -2.61
CA HIS A 150 -12.18 -19.66 -1.17
C HIS A 150 -11.57 -20.95 -0.59
N ALA A 151 -10.36 -20.86 -0.04
CA ALA A 151 -9.82 -21.94 0.77
C ALA A 151 -10.69 -22.00 2.04
N PHE A 152 -11.53 -23.04 2.10
CA PHE A 152 -12.23 -23.47 3.31
C PHE A 152 -11.25 -24.13 4.29
#